data_AF-A0A370TUN9-F1
#
_entry.id   AF-A0A370TUN9-F1
#
_cell.length_a   1.000
_cell.length_b   1.000
_cell.length_c   1.000
_cell.angle_alpha   90.00
_cell.angle_beta   90.00
_cell.angle_gamma   90.00
#
_symmetry.space_group_name_H-M   'P 1'
#
loop_
_entity.id
_entity.type
_entity.pdbx_description
1 polymer ?
#
loop_
_entity_poly.entity_id
_entity_poly.type
_entity_poly.pdbx_seq_one_letter_code
_entity_poly.pdbx_strand_id
1 'polypeptide(L)'
;MSFRFVEDKIVYGEEDVPKFGELPFDHYVLENWDIASPKSESEQKADLVKAWLELGSQGRLRYHRMQEAVWSSGEVKLPEVPTGVPKNLQTPQQRAETGNESTSVMWVRTWYGDKDIERGQADAAYAKLCQHVGEDDEQFIKGNWAFENDERLADNIVAPTATGVTPSYVQELFNRYPDVLEGGGGLRGNVVEYIESGRMAGKQHFMMIIADKRACETGAVLLLAIDDFGKMMPQRLRVKAGAVHISNNNWMDGQGLNENFLEGEEGEQDYFLGDDAWTSPSFRIRPEN
;
A
#
# COMPACT_ATOMS: atom_id res chain seq x y z
N MET A 1 -2.77 12.55 20.27
CA MET A 1 -2.88 11.15 19.80
C MET A 1 -2.77 10.24 21.01
N SER A 2 -3.80 9.45 21.30
CA SER A 2 -3.90 8.60 22.49
C SER A 2 -4.12 7.17 22.04
N PHE A 3 -3.05 6.37 21.99
CA PHE A 3 -3.15 4.94 21.69
C PHE A 3 -3.54 4.17 22.95
N ARG A 4 -4.47 3.23 22.82
CA ARG A 4 -4.73 2.23 23.85
C ARG A 4 -4.56 0.85 23.25
N PHE A 5 -3.71 0.05 23.87
CA PHE A 5 -3.51 -1.34 23.51
C PHE A 5 -4.57 -2.18 24.22
N VAL A 6 -5.39 -2.88 23.45
CA VAL A 6 -6.29 -3.91 23.95
C VAL A 6 -6.08 -5.12 23.05
N GLU A 7 -5.60 -6.22 23.65
CA GLU A 7 -5.49 -7.53 22.98
C GLU A 7 -4.72 -7.49 21.64
N ASP A 8 -3.47 -7.02 21.65
CA ASP A 8 -2.52 -7.12 20.53
C ASP A 8 -2.96 -6.46 19.21
N LYS A 9 -3.92 -5.53 19.26
CA LYS A 9 -4.34 -4.70 18.11
C LYS A 9 -4.21 -3.23 18.43
N ILE A 10 -3.75 -2.45 17.45
CA ILE A 10 -3.83 -0.99 17.51
C ILE A 10 -5.31 -0.61 17.44
N VAL A 11 -5.86 -0.17 18.57
CA VAL A 11 -7.21 0.39 18.63
C VAL A 11 -7.09 1.90 18.56
N TYR A 12 -7.50 2.47 17.43
CA TYR A 12 -7.65 3.91 17.29
C TYR A 12 -8.81 4.39 18.17
N GLY A 13 -8.65 5.52 18.85
CA GLY A 13 -9.79 6.16 19.52
C GLY A 13 -10.85 6.53 18.48
N GLU A 14 -12.14 6.53 18.84
CA GLU A 14 -13.21 6.92 17.90
C GLU A 14 -13.00 8.34 17.31
N GLU A 15 -12.29 9.22 18.03
CA GLU A 15 -11.91 10.56 17.56
C GLU A 15 -10.79 10.55 16.52
N ASP A 16 -10.01 9.47 16.43
CA ASP A 16 -8.89 9.33 15.50
C ASP A 16 -9.31 8.65 14.18
N VAL A 17 -10.58 8.24 14.00
CA VAL A 17 -11.04 7.58 12.78
C VAL A 17 -11.75 8.58 11.85
N PRO A 18 -11.28 8.77 10.60
CA PRO A 18 -11.96 9.64 9.67
C PRO A 18 -13.40 9.22 9.43
N LYS A 19 -14.36 10.15 9.54
CA LYS A 19 -15.78 9.91 9.25
C LYS A 19 -16.02 9.87 7.75
N PHE A 20 -17.09 9.19 7.33
CA PHE A 20 -17.49 9.19 5.92
C PHE A 20 -17.75 10.63 5.44
N GLY A 21 -17.09 11.01 4.35
CA GLY A 21 -17.07 12.38 3.82
C GLY A 21 -15.84 13.19 4.24
N GLU A 22 -14.84 12.57 4.89
CA GLU A 22 -13.55 13.18 5.22
C GLU A 22 -12.39 12.69 4.35
N LEU A 23 -12.60 11.65 3.53
CA LEU A 23 -11.60 11.12 2.61
C LEU A 23 -11.96 11.46 1.15
N PRO A 24 -10.99 11.66 0.25
CA PRO A 24 -11.23 11.96 -1.17
C PRO A 24 -12.14 10.94 -1.86
N PHE A 25 -11.92 9.64 -1.61
CA PHE A 25 -12.74 8.59 -2.18
C PHE A 25 -14.20 8.63 -1.70
N ASP A 26 -14.49 9.13 -0.49
CA ASP A 26 -15.87 9.28 -0.03
C ASP A 26 -16.62 10.30 -0.90
N HIS A 27 -15.95 11.40 -1.29
CA HIS A 27 -16.51 12.38 -2.21
C HIS A 27 -16.71 11.78 -3.62
N TYR A 28 -15.79 10.92 -4.07
CA TYR A 28 -15.96 10.18 -5.32
C TYR A 28 -17.19 9.26 -5.28
N VAL A 29 -17.38 8.52 -4.18
CA VAL A 29 -18.54 7.66 -3.96
C VAL A 29 -19.83 8.47 -3.98
N LEU A 30 -19.87 9.60 -3.28
CA LEU A 30 -21.05 10.47 -3.24
C LEU A 30 -21.49 10.96 -4.64
N GLU A 31 -20.54 11.24 -5.52
CA GLU A 31 -20.84 11.69 -6.89
C GLU A 31 -21.21 10.55 -7.85
N ASN A 32 -20.72 9.33 -7.62
CA ASN A 32 -20.74 8.26 -8.61
C ASN A 32 -21.50 6.99 -8.18
N TRP A 33 -22.00 6.92 -6.95
CA TRP A 33 -22.81 5.78 -6.49
C TRP A 33 -24.15 5.71 -7.22
N ASP A 34 -24.47 4.56 -7.80
CA ASP A 34 -25.74 4.33 -8.51
C ASP A 34 -26.72 3.52 -7.65
N ILE A 35 -27.67 4.23 -7.04
CA ILE A 35 -28.73 3.63 -6.21
C ILE A 35 -29.64 2.70 -7.03
N ALA A 36 -29.76 2.91 -8.34
CA ALA A 36 -30.60 2.09 -9.22
C ALA A 36 -29.85 0.89 -9.82
N SER A 37 -28.54 0.77 -9.57
CA SER A 37 -27.72 -0.29 -10.13
C SER A 37 -28.16 -1.66 -9.60
N PRO A 38 -28.23 -2.69 -10.46
CA PRO A 38 -28.54 -4.05 -10.05
C PRO A 38 -27.36 -4.75 -9.35
N LYS A 39 -26.18 -4.12 -9.32
CA LYS A 39 -24.97 -4.67 -8.72
C LYS A 39 -25.03 -4.61 -7.19
N SER A 40 -24.44 -5.61 -6.56
CA SER A 40 -24.21 -5.60 -5.11
C SER A 40 -23.33 -4.42 -4.69
N GLU A 41 -23.39 -4.05 -3.41
CA GLU A 41 -22.55 -2.99 -2.84
C GLU A 41 -21.05 -3.24 -3.10
N SER A 42 -20.60 -4.49 -2.94
CA SER A 42 -19.20 -4.88 -3.18
C SER A 42 -18.79 -4.77 -4.64
N GLU A 43 -19.67 -5.12 -5.58
CA GLU A 43 -19.38 -5.01 -7.02
C GLU A 43 -19.29 -3.54 -7.44
N GLN A 44 -20.24 -2.71 -7.00
CA GLN A 44 -20.20 -1.27 -7.28
C GLN A 44 -18.95 -0.62 -6.67
N LYS A 45 -18.59 -0.99 -5.44
CA LYS A 45 -17.35 -0.51 -4.82
C LYS A 45 -16.13 -0.86 -5.66
N ALA A 46 -16.00 -2.12 -6.10
CA ALA A 46 -14.87 -2.54 -6.93
C ALA A 46 -14.79 -1.77 -8.25
N ASP A 47 -15.93 -1.52 -8.91
CA ASP A 47 -15.99 -0.69 -10.12
C ASP A 47 -15.57 0.76 -9.85
N LEU A 48 -16.02 1.35 -8.74
CA LEU A 48 -15.67 2.71 -8.35
C LEU A 48 -14.19 2.84 -8.01
N VAL A 49 -13.60 1.87 -7.31
CA VAL A 49 -12.16 1.86 -7.01
C VAL A 49 -11.35 1.78 -8.29
N LYS A 50 -11.75 0.92 -9.25
CA LYS A 50 -11.09 0.85 -10.55
C LYS A 50 -11.17 2.19 -11.29
N ALA A 51 -12.35 2.79 -11.36
CA ALA A 51 -12.54 4.09 -12.00
C ALA A 51 -11.76 5.22 -11.29
N TRP A 52 -11.65 5.15 -9.95
CA TRP A 52 -10.86 6.06 -9.13
C TRP A 52 -9.36 5.99 -9.43
N LEU A 53 -8.82 4.79 -9.61
CA LEU A 53 -7.43 4.59 -10.03
C LEU A 53 -7.19 5.14 -11.45
N GLU A 54 -8.11 4.88 -12.38
CA GLU A 54 -8.04 5.36 -13.77
C GLU A 54 -8.01 6.89 -13.91
N LEU A 55 -8.50 7.64 -12.91
CA LEU A 55 -8.41 9.10 -12.89
C LEU A 55 -6.97 9.63 -12.83
N GLY A 56 -6.04 8.87 -12.24
CA GLY A 56 -4.73 9.37 -11.85
C GLY A 56 -4.78 10.52 -10.84
N SER A 57 -3.62 11.01 -10.42
CA SER A 57 -3.51 12.11 -9.44
C SER A 57 -4.28 13.37 -9.88
N GLN A 58 -4.18 13.75 -11.16
CA GLN A 58 -4.84 14.92 -11.71
C GLN A 58 -6.37 14.82 -11.71
N GLY A 59 -6.92 13.66 -12.10
CA GLY A 59 -8.37 13.47 -12.11
C GLY A 59 -8.95 13.44 -10.69
N ARG A 60 -8.13 13.03 -9.70
CA ARG A 60 -8.52 13.00 -8.29
C ARG A 60 -8.38 14.34 -7.56
N LEU A 61 -7.64 15.30 -8.13
CA LEU A 61 -7.38 16.63 -7.54
C LEU A 61 -8.63 17.33 -7.00
N ARG A 62 -9.77 17.24 -7.70
CA ARG A 62 -11.01 17.89 -7.25
C ARG A 62 -11.49 17.37 -5.90
N TYR A 63 -11.31 16.07 -5.64
CA TYR A 63 -11.76 15.42 -4.42
C TYR A 63 -10.81 15.69 -3.25
N HIS A 64 -9.52 15.87 -3.53
CA HIS A 64 -8.57 16.41 -2.53
C HIS A 64 -8.95 17.81 -2.08
N ARG A 65 -9.36 18.69 -2.99
CA ARG A 65 -9.84 20.04 -2.61
C ARG A 65 -11.11 19.97 -1.76
N MET A 66 -11.99 18.99 -2.00
CA MET A 66 -13.17 18.78 -1.15
C MET A 66 -12.77 18.33 0.25
N GLN A 67 -11.85 17.37 0.37
CA GLN A 67 -11.28 16.95 1.65
C GLN A 67 -10.62 18.14 2.39
N GLU A 68 -9.76 18.90 1.70
CA GLU A 68 -9.06 20.06 2.27
C GLU A 68 -10.05 21.09 2.80
N ALA A 69 -11.15 21.34 2.08
CA ALA A 69 -12.21 22.23 2.52
C ALA A 69 -12.91 21.73 3.79
N VAL A 70 -13.08 20.41 3.95
CA VAL A 70 -13.67 19.79 5.16
C VAL A 70 -12.73 19.95 6.37
N TRP A 71 -11.42 19.85 6.18
CA TRP A 71 -10.44 19.93 7.27
C TRP A 71 -10.03 21.36 7.63
N SER A 72 -10.06 22.28 6.67
CA SER A 72 -9.60 23.67 6.84
C SER A 72 -10.68 24.62 7.33
N SER A 73 -11.96 24.23 7.31
CA SER A 73 -13.09 25.11 7.63
C SER A 73 -13.26 25.41 9.13
N GLY A 74 -12.55 24.73 10.04
CA GLY A 74 -12.66 24.90 11.50
C GLY A 74 -13.99 24.40 12.10
N GLU A 75 -15.06 24.36 11.31
CA GLU A 75 -16.28 23.60 11.53
C GLU A 75 -16.31 22.46 10.49
N VAL A 76 -16.07 21.22 10.91
CA VAL A 76 -16.11 20.04 10.02
C VAL A 76 -17.54 19.86 9.53
N LYS A 77 -17.90 20.50 8.42
CA LYS A 77 -19.20 20.30 7.78
C LYS A 77 -19.06 19.19 6.77
N LEU A 78 -19.32 17.97 7.23
CA LEU A 78 -19.41 16.80 6.35
C LEU A 78 -20.48 17.01 5.28
N PRO A 79 -20.28 16.48 4.06
CA PRO A 79 -21.28 16.53 3.02
C PRO A 79 -22.56 15.79 3.46
N GLU A 80 -23.71 16.28 2.97
CA GLU A 80 -24.96 15.55 3.12
C GLU A 80 -24.88 14.26 2.30
N VAL A 81 -25.17 13.12 2.94
CA VAL A 81 -25.12 11.81 2.28
C VAL A 81 -26.53 11.45 1.80
N PRO A 82 -26.77 11.30 0.49
CA PRO A 82 -28.07 10.91 -0.04
C PRO A 82 -28.57 9.58 0.54
N THR A 83 -29.89 9.44 0.64
CA THR A 83 -30.50 8.16 1.06
C THR A 83 -30.14 7.07 0.05
N GLY A 84 -29.62 5.94 0.53
CA GLY A 84 -29.23 4.80 -0.30
C GLY A 84 -27.73 4.72 -0.64
N VAL A 85 -26.93 5.74 -0.28
CA VAL A 85 -25.47 5.67 -0.38
C VAL A 85 -24.88 5.02 0.88
N PRO A 86 -24.10 3.93 0.75
CA PRO A 86 -23.47 3.26 1.89
C PRO A 86 -22.35 4.11 2.49
N LYS A 87 -22.27 4.13 3.83
CA LYS A 87 -21.24 4.87 4.59
C LYS A 87 -20.12 3.98 5.13
N ASN A 88 -20.31 2.66 5.00
CA ASN A 88 -19.48 1.61 5.61
C ASN A 88 -18.72 0.80 4.54
N LEU A 89 -18.42 1.43 3.39
CA LEU A 89 -17.63 0.80 2.32
C LEU A 89 -16.22 0.42 2.81
N GLN A 90 -15.69 1.09 3.82
CA GLN A 90 -14.47 0.72 4.54
C GLN A 90 -14.77 0.53 6.02
N THR A 91 -14.05 -0.38 6.67
CA THR A 91 -14.14 -0.56 8.12
C THR A 91 -13.52 0.65 8.84
N PRO A 92 -13.92 0.96 10.09
CA PRO A 92 -13.27 2.02 10.88
C PRO A 92 -11.74 1.90 10.90
N GLN A 93 -11.24 0.67 11.01
CA GLN A 93 -9.82 0.38 10.99
C GLN A 93 -9.15 0.77 9.66
N GLN A 94 -9.74 0.37 8.52
CA GLN A 94 -9.21 0.72 7.19
C GLN A 94 -9.16 2.24 6.97
N ARG A 95 -10.18 2.94 7.49
CA ARG A 95 -10.25 4.41 7.41
C ARG A 95 -9.19 5.07 8.28
N ALA A 96 -8.98 4.56 9.49
CA ALA A 96 -7.97 5.09 10.41
C ALA A 96 -6.56 4.97 9.82
N GLU A 97 -6.22 3.83 9.22
CA GLU A 97 -4.96 3.63 8.52
C GLU A 97 -4.74 4.63 7.39
N THR A 98 -5.76 4.83 6.56
CA THR A 98 -5.63 5.73 5.41
C THR A 98 -5.64 7.20 5.80
N GLY A 99 -6.38 7.57 6.85
CA GLY A 99 -6.45 8.95 7.34
C GLY A 99 -5.30 9.36 8.25
N ASN A 100 -4.71 8.43 9.00
CA ASN A 100 -3.70 8.72 10.02
C ASN A 100 -2.27 8.42 9.60
N GLU A 101 -2.06 7.60 8.59
CA GLU A 101 -0.72 7.24 8.12
C GLU A 101 -0.47 7.85 6.74
N SER A 102 0.51 8.75 6.64
CA SER A 102 1.08 9.14 5.34
C SER A 102 2.20 8.17 5.02
N THR A 103 1.83 6.95 4.64
CA THR A 103 2.79 5.98 4.16
C THR A 103 2.88 6.10 2.64
N SER A 104 4.10 6.13 2.12
CA SER A 104 4.37 5.85 0.70
C SER A 104 4.76 4.39 0.50
N VAL A 105 4.61 3.58 1.55
CA VAL A 105 5.12 2.22 1.66
C VAL A 105 4.10 1.33 2.36
N MET A 106 3.87 0.14 1.82
CA MET A 106 2.99 -0.86 2.43
C MET A 106 3.64 -2.24 2.43
N TRP A 107 3.62 -2.89 3.59
CA TRP A 107 3.92 -4.31 3.69
C TRP A 107 2.74 -5.13 3.19
N VAL A 108 2.99 -6.14 2.36
CA VAL A 108 1.98 -7.08 1.86
C VAL A 108 2.49 -8.48 2.10
N ARG A 109 1.83 -9.22 3.01
CA ARG A 109 2.04 -10.66 3.13
C ARG A 109 1.11 -11.35 2.14
N THR A 110 1.66 -12.10 1.21
CA THR A 110 0.87 -12.96 0.31
C THR A 110 0.79 -14.34 0.95
N TRP A 111 -0.33 -15.04 0.85
CA TRP A 111 -0.52 -16.31 1.55
C TRP A 111 0.59 -17.33 1.20
N TYR A 112 1.44 -17.63 2.19
CA TYR A 112 2.57 -18.57 2.12
C TYR A 112 2.13 -20.04 2.20
N GLY A 113 0.99 -20.29 2.85
CA GLY A 113 0.47 -21.63 2.99
C GLY A 113 0.02 -22.21 1.65
N ASP A 114 0.03 -23.53 1.57
CA ASP A 114 -0.57 -24.29 0.48
C ASP A 114 -1.05 -25.63 1.06
N LYS A 115 -1.41 -26.59 0.19
CA LYS A 115 -1.84 -27.92 0.63
C LYS A 115 -0.79 -28.65 1.50
N ASP A 116 0.47 -28.26 1.42
CA ASP A 116 1.62 -28.90 2.05
C ASP A 116 2.20 -28.05 3.21
N ILE A 117 1.74 -26.80 3.39
CA ILE A 117 2.21 -25.86 4.40
C ILE A 117 1.05 -25.42 5.30
N GLU A 118 1.06 -25.87 6.54
CA GLU A 118 0.06 -25.50 7.55
C GLU A 118 0.25 -24.06 8.05
N ARG A 119 -0.84 -23.45 8.56
CA ARG A 119 -0.88 -22.08 9.13
C ARG A 119 0.28 -21.81 10.09
N GLY A 120 0.56 -22.72 11.03
CA GLY A 120 1.63 -22.53 12.01
C GLY A 120 3.04 -22.53 11.41
N GLN A 121 3.24 -23.21 10.27
CA GLN A 121 4.50 -23.17 9.53
C GLN A 121 4.65 -21.86 8.75
N ALA A 122 3.55 -21.36 8.17
CA ALA A 122 3.53 -20.04 7.54
C ALA A 122 3.84 -18.93 8.56
N ASP A 123 3.20 -18.95 9.73
CA ASP A 123 3.44 -17.99 10.81
C ASP A 123 4.92 -17.97 11.23
N ALA A 124 5.52 -19.17 11.40
CA ALA A 124 6.92 -19.30 11.75
C ALA A 124 7.85 -18.75 10.66
N ALA A 125 7.49 -18.91 9.38
CA ALA A 125 8.27 -18.39 8.27
C ALA A 125 8.20 -16.86 8.19
N TYR A 126 7.03 -16.25 8.39
CA TYR A 126 6.91 -14.79 8.49
C TYR A 126 7.62 -14.24 9.72
N ALA A 127 7.54 -14.90 10.87
CA ALA A 127 8.26 -14.49 12.07
C ALA A 127 9.77 -14.48 11.86
N LYS A 128 10.31 -15.52 11.18
CA LYS A 128 11.72 -15.54 10.78
C LYS A 128 12.05 -14.37 9.85
N LEU A 129 11.20 -14.08 8.86
CA LEU A 129 11.41 -12.97 7.94
C LEU A 129 11.40 -11.61 8.66
N CYS A 130 10.45 -11.40 9.57
CA CYS A 130 10.32 -10.19 10.38
C CYS A 130 11.62 -9.86 11.13
N GLN A 131 12.22 -10.87 11.79
CA GLN A 131 13.49 -10.73 12.51
C GLN A 131 14.63 -10.20 11.63
N HIS A 132 14.62 -10.49 10.32
CA HIS A 132 15.70 -10.10 9.42
C HIS A 132 15.44 -8.76 8.74
N VAL A 133 14.18 -8.41 8.47
CA VAL A 133 13.84 -7.11 7.86
C VAL A 133 13.97 -5.95 8.85
N GLY A 134 14.03 -6.25 10.15
CA GLY A 134 14.21 -5.25 11.21
C GLY A 134 12.95 -4.45 11.51
N GLU A 135 11.78 -5.00 11.13
CA GLU A 135 10.48 -4.43 11.44
C GLU A 135 9.99 -4.93 12.81
N ASP A 136 9.08 -4.18 13.43
CA ASP A 136 8.37 -4.67 14.61
C ASP A 136 7.43 -5.81 14.21
N ASP A 137 7.48 -6.94 14.92
CA ASP A 137 6.56 -8.06 14.77
C ASP A 137 5.10 -7.57 14.80
N GLU A 138 4.78 -6.54 15.60
CA GLU A 138 3.42 -5.99 15.64
C GLU A 138 3.02 -5.29 14.35
N GLN A 139 3.92 -4.60 13.65
CA GLN A 139 3.60 -3.92 12.39
C GLN A 139 3.67 -4.86 11.19
N PHE A 140 4.61 -5.80 11.19
CA PHE A 140 4.83 -6.73 10.09
C PHE A 140 3.91 -7.96 10.14
N ILE A 141 3.65 -8.50 11.34
CA ILE A 141 2.82 -9.71 11.52
C ILE A 141 1.40 -9.35 11.94
N LYS A 142 1.22 -8.32 12.75
CA LYS A 142 -0.11 -7.94 13.28
C LYS A 142 -0.66 -6.65 12.66
N GLY A 143 0.13 -5.95 11.85
CA GLY A 143 -0.30 -4.73 11.17
C GLY A 143 -1.33 -5.06 10.10
N ASN A 144 -2.27 -4.16 9.91
CA ASN A 144 -3.41 -4.42 9.01
C ASN A 144 -3.06 -4.33 7.52
N TRP A 145 -1.88 -3.77 7.20
CA TRP A 145 -1.24 -3.90 5.90
C TRP A 145 -0.82 -5.35 5.61
N ALA A 146 -0.65 -6.19 6.64
CA ALA A 146 -0.09 -7.51 6.50
C ALA A 146 -1.19 -8.57 6.19
N PHE A 147 -1.49 -8.78 4.92
CA PHE A 147 -2.65 -9.57 4.45
C PHE A 147 -2.52 -11.12 4.51
N GLU A 148 -2.51 -11.69 5.70
CA GLU A 148 -2.12 -13.09 5.90
C GLU A 148 -3.10 -14.21 5.48
N ASN A 149 -4.31 -13.91 5.00
CA ASN A 149 -5.39 -14.91 4.89
C ASN A 149 -6.29 -14.72 3.66
N ASP A 150 -5.80 -14.06 2.62
CA ASP A 150 -6.59 -13.91 1.39
C ASP A 150 -5.97 -14.79 0.31
N GLU A 151 -6.63 -15.91 -0.01
CA GLU A 151 -6.24 -16.77 -1.14
C GLU A 151 -6.19 -16.00 -2.47
N ARG A 152 -6.89 -14.86 -2.58
CA ARG A 152 -6.80 -13.95 -3.75
C ARG A 152 -5.45 -13.24 -3.81
N LEU A 153 -4.77 -13.12 -2.67
CA LEU A 153 -3.42 -12.61 -2.51
C LEU A 153 -2.42 -13.77 -2.34
N ALA A 154 -2.83 -15.03 -2.42
CA ALA A 154 -1.88 -16.13 -2.53
C ALA A 154 -1.04 -15.96 -3.77
N ASP A 155 0.15 -16.58 -3.75
CA ASP A 155 1.21 -16.51 -4.75
C ASP A 155 0.77 -17.10 -6.11
N ASN A 156 -0.26 -16.51 -6.72
CA ASN A 156 -0.70 -16.75 -8.08
C ASN A 156 0.17 -15.88 -8.99
N ILE A 157 1.46 -16.26 -9.06
CA ILE A 157 2.52 -15.73 -9.95
C ILE A 157 2.12 -15.72 -11.43
N VAL A 158 0.95 -16.27 -11.78
CA VAL A 158 0.37 -16.28 -13.12
C VAL A 158 -0.25 -14.93 -13.52
N ALA A 159 -0.49 -14.01 -12.58
CA ALA A 159 -0.96 -12.67 -12.93
C ALA A 159 0.11 -11.95 -13.78
N PRO A 160 -0.25 -11.30 -14.91
CA PRO A 160 0.71 -10.57 -15.72
C PRO A 160 1.39 -9.49 -14.88
N THR A 161 2.67 -9.69 -14.59
CA THR A 161 3.49 -8.72 -13.85
C THR A 161 4.17 -7.72 -14.79
N ALA A 162 3.52 -7.43 -15.92
CA ALA A 162 4.04 -6.52 -16.94
C ALA A 162 3.85 -5.06 -16.53
N THR A 163 4.76 -4.20 -16.99
CA THR A 163 4.66 -2.75 -16.87
C THR A 163 3.28 -2.24 -17.27
N GLY A 164 2.70 -1.34 -16.47
CA GLY A 164 1.42 -0.70 -16.78
C GLY A 164 0.19 -1.57 -16.49
N VAL A 165 0.37 -2.77 -15.95
CA VAL A 165 -0.72 -3.62 -15.45
C VAL A 165 -0.90 -3.41 -13.96
N THR A 166 -2.15 -3.46 -13.48
CA THR A 166 -2.48 -3.55 -12.06
C THR A 166 -2.77 -5.02 -11.74
N PRO A 167 -1.92 -5.73 -10.98
CA PRO A 167 -2.19 -7.10 -10.56
C PRO A 167 -3.48 -7.20 -9.76
N SER A 168 -4.13 -8.36 -9.78
CA SER A 168 -5.35 -8.60 -9.02
C SER A 168 -5.16 -8.37 -7.51
N TYR A 169 -4.01 -8.73 -6.95
CA TYR A 169 -3.73 -8.54 -5.53
C TYR A 169 -3.54 -7.06 -5.17
N VAL A 170 -2.95 -6.27 -6.09
CA VAL A 170 -2.84 -4.80 -5.97
C VAL A 170 -4.23 -4.17 -6.07
N GLN A 171 -5.08 -4.64 -6.99
CA GLN A 171 -6.46 -4.19 -7.08
C GLN A 171 -7.25 -4.49 -5.80
N GLU A 172 -7.08 -5.68 -5.20
CA GLU A 172 -7.78 -6.02 -3.96
C GLU A 172 -7.31 -5.20 -2.76
N LEU A 173 -6.03 -4.83 -2.74
CA LEU A 173 -5.49 -3.88 -1.78
C LEU A 173 -6.15 -2.50 -1.93
N PHE A 174 -6.23 -1.96 -3.16
CA PHE A 174 -6.93 -0.69 -3.40
C PHE A 174 -8.44 -0.79 -3.15
N ASN A 175 -9.05 -1.96 -3.34
CA ASN A 175 -10.44 -2.17 -2.96
C ASN A 175 -10.64 -2.03 -1.45
N ARG A 176 -9.64 -2.38 -0.64
CA ARG A 176 -9.68 -2.19 0.83
C ARG A 176 -9.28 -0.76 1.23
N TYR A 177 -8.33 -0.17 0.51
CA TYR A 177 -7.68 1.10 0.83
C TYR A 177 -7.59 2.04 -0.38
N PRO A 178 -8.73 2.56 -0.89
CA PRO A 178 -8.76 3.37 -2.11
C PRO A 178 -7.96 4.67 -2.03
N ASP A 179 -7.85 5.28 -0.85
CA ASP A 179 -7.11 6.54 -0.66
C ASP A 179 -5.62 6.33 -0.30
N VAL A 180 -5.10 5.09 -0.33
CA VAL A 180 -3.72 4.84 0.15
C VAL A 180 -2.64 5.46 -0.75
N LEU A 181 -2.91 5.63 -2.05
CA LEU A 181 -2.02 6.36 -2.96
C LEU A 181 -1.86 7.83 -2.57
N GLU A 182 -2.80 8.36 -1.78
CA GLU A 182 -2.87 9.77 -1.45
C GLU A 182 -2.04 10.12 -0.21
N GLY A 183 -1.57 9.10 0.53
CA GLY A 183 -0.69 9.24 1.69
C GLY A 183 0.80 9.32 1.36
N GLY A 184 1.20 9.01 0.12
CA GLY A 184 2.60 8.85 -0.24
C GLY A 184 3.39 10.16 -0.34
N GLY A 185 4.51 10.28 0.39
CA GLY A 185 5.57 11.26 0.07
C GLY A 185 5.56 12.58 0.86
N GLY A 186 5.11 12.58 2.12
CA GLY A 186 5.15 13.80 2.95
C GLY A 186 4.07 14.84 2.58
N LEU A 187 3.03 14.41 1.85
CA LEU A 187 2.00 15.27 1.27
C LEU A 187 0.94 15.79 2.26
N ARG A 188 1.03 15.47 3.56
CA ARG A 188 0.10 15.99 4.58
C ARG A 188 0.05 17.52 4.64
N GLY A 189 1.05 18.20 4.09
CA GLY A 189 1.12 19.65 4.07
C GLY A 189 0.64 20.34 2.80
N ASN A 190 0.58 19.67 1.63
CA ASN A 190 0.45 20.33 0.32
C ASN A 190 0.09 19.34 -0.83
N VAL A 191 -0.70 18.30 -0.58
CA VAL A 191 -1.09 17.32 -1.63
C VAL A 191 -1.65 17.99 -2.88
N VAL A 192 -2.51 19.01 -2.71
CA VAL A 192 -3.11 19.78 -3.80
C VAL A 192 -2.03 20.52 -4.61
N GLU A 193 -1.15 21.27 -3.96
CA GLU A 193 -0.06 21.99 -4.63
C GLU A 193 0.89 21.02 -5.36
N TYR A 194 1.19 19.87 -4.74
CA TYR A 194 2.06 18.87 -5.33
C TYR A 194 1.46 18.24 -6.59
N ILE A 195 0.17 17.87 -6.56
CA ILE A 195 -0.56 17.41 -7.74
C ILE A 195 -0.57 18.53 -8.80
N GLU A 196 -0.95 19.76 -8.44
CA GLU A 196 -1.00 20.91 -9.37
C GLU A 196 0.33 21.21 -10.05
N SER A 197 1.45 20.98 -9.36
CA SER A 197 2.78 21.17 -9.92
C SER A 197 3.13 20.17 -11.04
N GLY A 198 2.31 19.14 -11.26
CA GLY A 198 2.56 18.08 -12.23
C GLY A 198 3.69 17.14 -11.85
N ARG A 199 4.32 17.33 -10.68
CA ARG A 199 5.45 16.52 -10.21
C ARG A 199 5.10 15.07 -9.95
N MET A 200 3.80 14.72 -9.91
CA MET A 200 3.33 13.35 -9.77
C MET A 200 3.34 12.57 -11.09
N ALA A 201 3.13 13.21 -12.23
CA ALA A 201 2.88 12.47 -13.47
C ALA A 201 4.05 11.55 -13.85
N GLY A 202 3.76 10.25 -14.04
CA GLY A 202 4.73 9.25 -14.50
C GLY A 202 5.82 8.88 -13.49
N LYS A 203 5.63 9.20 -12.20
CA LYS A 203 6.56 8.84 -11.13
C LYS A 203 6.11 7.60 -10.36
N GLN A 204 7.07 7.02 -9.65
CA GLN A 204 6.80 6.01 -8.64
C GLN A 204 6.20 6.73 -7.41
N HIS A 205 5.00 6.32 -7.00
CA HIS A 205 4.23 6.98 -5.93
C HIS A 205 4.16 6.19 -4.66
N PHE A 206 4.11 4.88 -4.82
CA PHE A 206 3.86 3.96 -3.74
C PHE A 206 4.74 2.73 -3.89
N MET A 207 5.38 2.31 -2.80
CA MET A 207 6.16 1.09 -2.76
C MET A 207 5.40 0.03 -1.98
N MET A 208 5.23 -1.15 -2.57
CA MET A 208 4.77 -2.33 -1.85
C MET A 208 5.98 -3.22 -1.54
N ILE A 209 6.10 -3.62 -0.29
CA ILE A 209 7.09 -4.58 0.18
C ILE A 209 6.38 -5.93 0.36
N ILE A 210 6.67 -6.86 -0.52
CA ILE A 210 5.96 -8.13 -0.62
C ILE A 210 6.74 -9.24 0.10
N ALA A 211 6.12 -9.79 1.14
CA ALA A 211 6.53 -11.00 1.83
C ALA A 211 5.75 -12.19 1.26
N ASP A 212 6.32 -12.83 0.24
CA ASP A 212 5.77 -14.02 -0.43
C ASP A 212 6.52 -15.31 -0.10
N LYS A 213 6.17 -16.38 -0.81
CA LYS A 213 6.80 -17.70 -0.62
C LYS A 213 8.31 -17.63 -0.75
N ARG A 214 8.80 -16.97 -1.79
CA ARG A 214 10.23 -16.78 -2.03
C ARG A 214 10.88 -15.97 -0.90
N ALA A 215 10.25 -14.91 -0.42
CA ALA A 215 10.77 -14.12 0.69
C ALA A 215 10.93 -14.96 1.97
N CYS A 216 9.94 -15.78 2.29
CA CYS A 216 9.95 -16.66 3.47
C CYS A 216 10.93 -17.85 3.35
N GLU A 217 11.13 -18.41 2.14
CA GLU A 217 12.04 -19.55 1.92
C GLU A 217 13.50 -19.10 1.79
N THR A 218 13.76 -18.01 1.06
CA THR A 218 15.11 -17.63 0.66
C THR A 218 15.59 -16.32 1.29
N GLY A 219 14.71 -15.53 1.90
CA GLY A 219 15.04 -14.18 2.38
C GLY A 219 15.04 -13.12 1.27
N ALA A 220 14.56 -13.44 0.07
CA ALA A 220 14.50 -12.49 -1.06
C ALA A 220 13.15 -11.76 -1.11
N VAL A 221 13.10 -10.58 -0.51
CA VAL A 221 11.90 -9.74 -0.40
C VAL A 221 11.70 -8.93 -1.66
N LEU A 222 10.47 -8.84 -2.16
CA LEU A 222 10.15 -8.10 -3.38
C LEU A 222 9.68 -6.69 -3.07
N LEU A 223 10.27 -5.72 -3.75
CA LEU A 223 9.85 -4.31 -3.75
C LEU A 223 9.19 -3.99 -5.09
N LEU A 224 7.98 -3.45 -5.02
CA LEU A 224 7.19 -3.06 -6.19
C LEU A 224 6.86 -1.57 -6.12
N ALA A 225 7.25 -0.83 -7.14
CA ALA A 225 6.80 0.54 -7.32
C ALA A 225 5.48 0.58 -8.11
N ILE A 226 4.55 1.40 -7.64
CA ILE A 226 3.24 1.64 -8.23
C ILE A 226 3.14 3.13 -8.58
N ASP A 227 2.57 3.44 -9.75
CA ASP A 227 2.30 4.83 -10.17
C ASP A 227 0.99 5.38 -9.58
N ASP A 228 0.62 6.60 -9.98
CA ASP A 228 -0.61 7.26 -9.51
C ASP A 228 -1.88 6.67 -10.12
N PHE A 229 -1.76 5.73 -11.06
CA PHE A 229 -2.87 4.97 -11.62
C PHE A 229 -3.02 3.59 -10.98
N GLY A 230 -2.24 3.28 -9.94
CA GLY A 230 -2.24 1.95 -9.34
C GLY A 230 -1.59 0.89 -10.24
N LYS A 231 -0.81 1.29 -11.25
CA LYS A 231 -0.16 0.38 -12.19
C LYS A 231 1.26 0.09 -11.74
N MET A 232 1.70 -1.14 -11.97
CA MET A 232 3.09 -1.50 -11.71
C MET A 232 4.03 -0.75 -12.66
N MET A 233 5.10 -0.26 -12.06
CA MET A 233 6.25 0.25 -12.78
C MET A 233 7.10 -0.93 -13.33
N PRO A 234 7.90 -0.72 -14.37
CA PRO A 234 8.66 -1.80 -15.02
C PRO A 234 9.62 -2.53 -14.06
N GLN A 235 10.12 -1.80 -13.08
CA GLN A 235 11.17 -2.21 -12.17
C GLN A 235 10.60 -2.87 -10.91
N ARG A 236 11.00 -4.13 -10.68
CA ARG A 236 10.61 -4.92 -9.51
C ARG A 236 11.88 -5.53 -8.90
N LEU A 237 12.15 -5.21 -7.64
CA LEU A 237 13.46 -5.47 -7.04
C LEU A 237 13.34 -6.56 -5.98
N ARG A 238 14.04 -7.67 -6.15
CA ARG A 238 14.28 -8.63 -5.07
C ARG A 238 15.52 -8.20 -4.30
N VAL A 239 15.33 -7.86 -3.04
CA VAL A 239 16.41 -7.46 -2.13
C VAL A 239 16.55 -8.48 -1.00
N LYS A 240 17.71 -8.47 -0.36
CA LYS A 240 17.93 -9.24 0.87
C LYS A 240 16.98 -8.77 1.97
N ALA A 241 16.48 -9.69 2.79
CA ALA A 241 15.66 -9.35 3.96
C ALA A 241 16.36 -8.29 4.83
N GLY A 242 17.64 -8.50 5.15
CA GLY A 242 18.45 -7.55 5.91
C GLY A 242 18.76 -6.21 5.22
N ALA A 243 18.34 -6.01 3.97
CA ALA A 243 18.49 -4.76 3.21
C ALA A 243 17.16 -4.01 2.98
N VAL A 244 16.02 -4.58 3.40
CA VAL A 244 14.71 -3.96 3.19
C VAL A 244 14.61 -2.60 3.86
N HIS A 245 15.06 -2.47 5.12
CA HIS A 245 15.04 -1.20 5.84
C HIS A 245 15.84 -0.08 5.13
N ILE A 246 16.96 -0.42 4.48
CA ILE A 246 17.76 0.54 3.69
C ILE A 246 16.96 0.99 2.48
N SER A 247 16.34 0.04 1.77
CA SER A 247 15.52 0.34 0.59
C SER A 247 14.31 1.20 0.94
N ASN A 248 13.68 0.92 2.09
CA ASN A 248 12.60 1.72 2.65
C ASN A 248 13.05 3.15 2.98
N ASN A 249 14.17 3.30 3.70
CA ASN A 249 14.71 4.63 4.02
C ASN A 249 15.07 5.43 2.77
N ASN A 250 15.75 4.79 1.81
CA ASN A 250 16.08 5.41 0.53
C ASN A 250 14.82 5.89 -0.22
N TRP A 251 13.79 5.05 -0.26
CA TRP A 251 12.50 5.41 -0.84
C TRP A 251 11.87 6.63 -0.15
N MET A 252 11.87 6.64 1.18
CA MET A 252 11.37 7.76 1.98
C MET A 252 12.19 9.05 1.78
N ASP A 253 13.48 8.93 1.45
CA ASP A 253 14.36 10.03 1.06
C ASP A 253 14.18 10.48 -0.40
N GLY A 254 13.24 9.86 -1.13
CA GLY A 254 12.87 10.20 -2.50
C GLY A 254 13.65 9.45 -3.57
N GLN A 255 14.42 8.43 -3.19
CA GLN A 255 15.13 7.57 -4.14
C GLN A 255 14.18 6.52 -4.72
N GLY A 256 13.85 6.65 -6.00
CA GLY A 256 12.98 5.68 -6.68
C GLY A 256 13.67 4.31 -6.84
N LEU A 257 12.88 3.24 -6.88
CA LEU A 257 13.39 1.90 -7.21
C LEU A 257 14.10 1.89 -8.57
N ASN A 258 13.62 2.69 -9.54
CA ASN A 258 14.19 2.78 -10.88
C ASN A 258 15.64 3.29 -10.92
N GLU A 259 16.13 3.95 -9.86
CA GLU A 259 17.52 4.38 -9.77
C GLU A 259 18.51 3.21 -9.60
N ASN A 260 18.00 2.02 -9.27
CA ASN A 260 18.80 0.80 -9.14
C ASN A 260 18.84 -0.06 -10.43
N PHE A 261 18.27 0.43 -11.54
CA PHE A 261 18.12 -0.33 -12.79
C PHE A 261 18.84 0.33 -13.96
N LEU A 262 19.21 -0.49 -14.95
CA LEU A 262 19.59 0.02 -16.26
C LEU A 262 18.35 0.38 -17.07
N GLU A 263 18.45 1.43 -17.88
CA GLU A 263 17.36 1.87 -18.75
C GLU A 263 16.95 0.73 -19.71
N GLY A 264 15.65 0.42 -19.74
CA GLY A 264 15.07 -0.64 -20.59
C GLY A 264 14.96 -2.03 -19.93
N GLU A 265 15.40 -2.20 -18.68
CA GLU A 265 15.12 -3.42 -17.92
C GLU A 265 13.65 -3.49 -17.50
N GLU A 266 13.01 -4.63 -17.77
CA GLU A 266 11.67 -4.96 -17.29
C GLU A 266 11.72 -6.22 -16.42
N GLY A 267 10.79 -6.31 -15.48
CA GLY A 267 10.54 -7.53 -14.75
C GLY A 267 11.10 -7.57 -13.33
N GLU A 268 11.06 -8.78 -12.74
CA GLU A 268 11.67 -9.06 -11.44
C GLU A 268 13.17 -9.22 -11.60
N GLN A 269 13.95 -8.43 -10.85
CA GLN A 269 15.41 -8.46 -10.87
C GLN A 269 15.96 -8.77 -9.47
N ASP A 270 16.90 -9.71 -9.41
CA ASP A 270 17.62 -10.07 -8.20
C ASP A 270 18.75 -9.08 -7.93
N TYR A 271 18.58 -8.22 -6.93
CA TYR A 271 19.51 -7.14 -6.63
C TYR A 271 20.42 -7.47 -5.46
N PHE A 272 21.69 -7.72 -5.78
CA PHE A 272 22.75 -8.04 -4.82
C PHE A 272 22.39 -9.16 -3.84
N LEU A 273 21.58 -10.15 -4.24
CA LEU A 273 21.18 -11.25 -3.34
C LEU A 273 22.37 -12.12 -2.91
N GLY A 274 23.33 -12.38 -3.80
CA GLY A 274 24.45 -13.29 -3.55
C GLY A 274 23.97 -14.70 -3.15
N ASP A 275 24.80 -15.44 -2.40
CA ASP A 275 24.48 -16.81 -1.97
C ASP A 275 23.58 -16.88 -0.73
N ASP A 276 23.45 -15.76 0.00
CA ASP A 276 22.64 -15.67 1.23
C ASP A 276 21.87 -14.35 1.26
N ALA A 277 20.56 -14.42 1.05
CA ALA A 277 19.66 -13.28 1.08
C ALA A 277 19.09 -12.99 2.49
N TRP A 278 19.43 -13.78 3.51
CA TRP A 278 19.06 -13.50 4.89
C TRP A 278 19.97 -12.46 5.55
N THR A 279 21.26 -12.48 5.24
CA THR A 279 22.23 -11.56 5.85
C THR A 279 22.11 -10.14 5.34
N SER A 280 22.14 -9.17 6.27
CA SER A 280 22.24 -7.75 5.92
C SER A 280 23.52 -7.49 5.13
N PRO A 281 23.50 -6.66 4.07
CA PRO A 281 24.71 -6.31 3.33
C PRO A 281 25.76 -5.76 4.31
N SER A 282 26.89 -6.44 4.41
CA SER A 282 28.02 -5.95 5.18
C SER A 282 28.61 -4.74 4.46
N PHE A 283 28.10 -3.54 4.74
CA PHE A 283 28.70 -2.27 4.29
C PHE A 283 30.02 -1.95 5.00
N ARG A 284 30.85 -2.95 5.27
CA ARG A 284 32.27 -2.79 5.57
C ARG A 284 33.07 -3.40 4.45
N ILE A 285 33.11 -2.71 3.31
CA ILE A 285 34.36 -2.68 2.56
C ILE A 285 35.33 -1.92 3.47
N ARG A 286 36.10 -2.66 4.30
CA ARG A 286 37.38 -2.11 4.71
C ARG A 286 38.17 -1.96 3.41
N PRO A 287 38.78 -0.80 3.12
CA PRO A 287 39.78 -0.76 2.08
C PRO A 287 40.87 -1.75 2.50
N GLU A 288 40.98 -2.87 1.80
CA GLU A 288 42.14 -3.73 1.92
C GLU A 288 43.29 -3.02 1.19
N ASN A 289 44.18 -2.45 2.01
CA ASN A 289 45.56 -2.03 1.75
C ASN A 289 45.81 -0.97 0.67
#